data_AF-A0A3A5WDB8-F1
#
_entry.id   AF-A0A3A5WDB8-F1
#
_cell.length_a   1.000
_cell.length_b   1.000
_cell.length_c   1.000
_cell.angle_alpha   90.00
_cell.angle_beta   90.00
_cell.angle_gamma   90.00
#
_symmetry.space_group_name_H-M   'P 1'
#
loop_
_entity.id
_entity.type
_entity.pdbx_description
1 polymer ?
#
loop_
_entity_poly.entity_id
_entity_poly.type
_entity_poly.pdbx_seq_one_letter_code
_entity_poly.pdbx_strand_id
1 'polypeptide(L)'
;MLALVLLLASTTLGAAEPGGNGDGLRDMQCGGACHGDASQNASTSLSLSIQYASQVWVGQPTEVTVVVSGLGEVHDHELLGIFLLSSTNANGDTPLSDGWEILSDGHGGTGNYVEVTSNGESNSIEHTWVLRTDDLGPKNMYASIHHGDSAGSSQGQPFFGISEGYEVNVAPLPENAPRLSATFEPASIREVGVSIQVPIQTEHTQSVNVEWRAEDGAMMEATVNTTGENEWLFTLPASLKPSSVQWRATLIGEGPEQTTPWFTMVAQTAPEEVDSGPIYLQGLAMALLLFGAVVALQKPQHRKEDPTKVYDNTAHIESTHVADQEGAPAPLPEGGLPPGWTEEQWAWYGHEYLAGTYGSDQQ
;
A
#
# COMPACT_ATOMS: atom_id res chain seq x y z
N MET A 1 -16.65 26.64 13.30
CA MET A 1 -16.72 25.65 14.39
C MET A 1 -17.70 24.52 14.07
N LEU A 2 -18.96 24.81 13.71
CA LEU A 2 -19.94 23.79 13.28
C LEU A 2 -19.46 22.94 12.09
N ALA A 3 -18.88 23.56 11.07
CA ALA A 3 -18.28 22.86 9.92
C ALA A 3 -17.10 21.95 10.31
N LEU A 4 -16.33 22.34 11.34
CA LEU A 4 -15.18 21.57 11.84
C LEU A 4 -15.64 20.34 12.63
N VAL A 5 -16.72 20.48 13.41
CA VAL A 5 -17.36 19.37 14.13
C VAL A 5 -18.05 18.41 13.16
N LEU A 6 -18.66 18.91 12.08
CA LEU A 6 -19.22 18.09 10.99
C LEU A 6 -18.13 17.31 10.23
N LEU A 7 -16.95 17.90 10.00
CA LEU A 7 -15.79 17.25 9.37
C LEU A 7 -15.13 16.21 10.29
N LEU A 8 -15.05 16.46 11.60
CA LEU A 8 -14.57 15.49 12.59
C LEU A 8 -15.60 14.39 12.89
N ALA A 9 -16.90 14.66 12.74
CA ALA A 9 -17.94 13.65 12.87
C ALA A 9 -18.14 12.81 11.59
N SER A 10 -17.47 13.17 10.49
CA SER A 10 -17.41 12.39 9.25
C SER A 10 -16.13 11.58 9.10
N THR A 11 -15.22 11.62 10.08
CA THR A 11 -14.12 10.65 10.15
C THR A 11 -14.66 9.33 10.68
N THR A 12 -14.71 8.32 9.81
CA THR A 12 -14.92 6.94 10.23
C THR A 12 -13.71 6.52 11.06
N LEU A 13 -13.91 6.28 12.36
CA LEU A 13 -12.90 5.64 13.18
C LEU A 13 -12.83 4.18 12.74
N GLY A 14 -11.76 3.80 12.03
CA GLY A 14 -11.39 2.42 11.73
C GLY A 14 -12.55 1.54 11.29
N ALA A 15 -13.15 1.85 10.14
CA ALA A 15 -14.09 0.96 9.47
C ALA A 15 -13.37 0.19 8.37
N ALA A 16 -13.96 -0.93 7.95
CA ALA A 16 -13.66 -1.48 6.63
C ALA A 16 -13.92 -0.41 5.55
N GLU A 17 -13.08 -0.29 4.52
CA GLU A 17 -13.41 0.52 3.34
C GLU A 17 -14.61 -0.14 2.66
N PRO A 18 -15.83 0.45 2.71
CA PRO A 18 -17.04 -0.24 2.23
C PRO A 18 -17.03 -0.53 0.74
N GLY A 19 -16.06 0.04 0.00
CA GLY A 19 -15.86 -0.17 -1.43
C GLY A 19 -14.53 -0.83 -1.80
N GLY A 20 -13.77 -1.35 -0.85
CA GLY A 20 -12.48 -2.00 -1.12
C GLY A 20 -11.32 -1.03 -1.41
N ASN A 21 -10.16 -1.60 -1.68
CA ASN A 21 -8.91 -0.94 -2.09
C ASN A 21 -8.56 -1.17 -3.56
N GLY A 22 -9.26 -2.09 -4.23
CA GLY A 22 -8.95 -2.57 -5.57
C GLY A 22 -7.73 -3.50 -5.63
N ASP A 23 -7.72 -4.32 -6.68
CA ASP A 23 -6.68 -5.28 -7.01
C ASP A 23 -5.28 -4.63 -7.07
N GLY A 24 -4.23 -5.39 -6.76
CA GLY A 24 -2.86 -4.89 -6.88
C GLY A 24 -1.77 -5.73 -6.23
N LEU A 25 -0.56 -5.18 -6.24
CA LEU A 25 0.59 -5.74 -5.54
C LEU A 25 0.65 -5.16 -4.13
N ARG A 26 0.45 -6.00 -3.11
CA ARG A 26 0.31 -5.58 -1.71
C ARG A 26 0.94 -6.59 -0.76
N ASP A 27 1.68 -6.07 0.22
CA ASP A 27 2.05 -6.86 1.39
C ASP A 27 0.81 -7.09 2.27
N MET A 28 0.78 -8.22 2.98
CA MET A 28 -0.37 -8.61 3.79
C MET A 28 -0.72 -7.59 4.89
N GLN A 29 0.26 -6.93 5.53
CA GLN A 29 -0.01 -5.96 6.61
C GLN A 29 0.20 -4.50 6.23
N CYS A 30 0.40 -4.17 4.95
CA CYS A 30 0.40 -2.77 4.54
C CYS A 30 -0.98 -2.16 4.85
N GLY A 31 -1.01 -1.37 5.94
CA GLY A 31 -2.20 -0.97 6.68
C GLY A 31 -3.21 -0.20 5.85
N GLY A 32 -4.25 -0.90 5.40
CA GLY A 32 -5.36 -0.31 4.68
C GLY A 32 -6.08 -1.25 3.72
N ALA A 33 -5.54 -2.44 3.39
CA ALA A 33 -6.06 -3.35 2.35
C ALA A 33 -7.41 -4.06 2.67
N CYS A 34 -8.20 -3.45 3.55
CA CYS A 34 -9.66 -3.36 3.60
C CYS A 34 -10.12 -2.75 4.92
N HIS A 35 -9.22 -2.49 5.89
CA HIS A 35 -9.55 -2.20 7.29
C HIS A 35 -8.55 -1.26 7.99
N GLY A 36 -8.99 -0.71 9.14
CA GLY A 36 -8.18 0.06 10.10
C GLY A 36 -7.03 -0.72 10.74
N ASP A 37 -6.48 -0.19 11.84
CA ASP A 37 -5.28 -0.74 12.52
C ASP A 37 -5.31 -2.28 12.63
N ALA A 38 -4.21 -2.93 12.24
CA ALA A 38 -4.03 -4.39 12.27
C ALA A 38 -4.33 -4.99 13.66
N SER A 39 -4.23 -4.20 14.74
CA SER A 39 -4.61 -4.61 16.09
C SER A 39 -6.10 -4.84 16.30
N GLN A 40 -6.96 -4.47 15.34
CA GLN A 40 -8.42 -4.56 15.44
C GLN A 40 -9.00 -5.77 14.70
N ASN A 41 -8.18 -6.54 13.99
CA ASN A 41 -8.60 -7.70 13.21
C ASN A 41 -9.09 -8.85 14.10
N ALA A 42 -10.32 -9.30 13.86
CA ALA A 42 -10.82 -10.57 14.37
C ALA A 42 -10.39 -11.73 13.45
N SER A 43 -10.34 -12.95 13.99
CA SER A 43 -10.08 -14.14 13.18
C SER A 43 -11.35 -14.56 12.42
N THR A 44 -11.21 -14.85 11.14
CA THR A 44 -12.30 -15.42 10.34
C THR A 44 -12.49 -16.92 10.58
N SER A 45 -13.71 -17.41 10.39
CA SER A 45 -14.06 -18.84 10.33
C SER A 45 -13.85 -19.46 8.94
N LEU A 46 -13.55 -18.64 7.92
CA LEU A 46 -13.34 -19.12 6.56
C LEU A 46 -12.11 -20.03 6.47
N SER A 47 -12.24 -21.10 5.70
CA SER A 47 -11.14 -22.02 5.40
C SER A 47 -10.47 -21.61 4.10
N LEU A 48 -9.14 -21.61 4.09
CA LEU A 48 -8.31 -21.26 2.95
C LEU A 48 -7.45 -22.46 2.56
N SER A 49 -7.40 -22.76 1.27
CA SER A 49 -6.50 -23.78 0.71
C SER A 49 -5.94 -23.34 -0.63
N ILE A 50 -4.78 -23.91 -0.99
CA ILE A 50 -4.13 -23.66 -2.28
C ILE A 50 -4.10 -24.96 -3.09
N GLN A 51 -4.49 -24.85 -4.35
CA GLN A 51 -4.37 -25.90 -5.36
C GLN A 51 -3.39 -25.44 -6.43
N TYR A 52 -2.53 -26.35 -6.89
CA TYR A 52 -1.58 -26.09 -7.97
C TYR A 52 -1.31 -27.39 -8.74
N ALA A 53 -0.70 -27.27 -9.91
CA ALA A 53 -0.39 -28.44 -10.74
C ALA A 53 0.55 -29.42 -10.00
N SER A 54 0.34 -30.73 -10.17
CA SER A 54 1.21 -31.74 -9.53
C SER A 54 2.68 -31.63 -9.92
N GLN A 55 2.96 -30.96 -11.04
CA GLN A 55 4.29 -30.68 -11.52
C GLN A 55 4.39 -29.23 -11.98
N VAL A 56 5.37 -28.52 -11.43
CA VAL A 56 5.71 -27.15 -11.79
C VAL A 56 7.11 -27.15 -12.37
N TRP A 57 7.26 -26.58 -13.56
CA TRP A 57 8.54 -26.54 -14.26
C TRP A 57 9.17 -25.16 -14.17
N VAL A 58 10.49 -25.13 -13.96
CA VAL A 58 11.26 -23.89 -13.99
C VAL A 58 11.08 -23.17 -15.33
N GLY A 59 10.90 -21.84 -15.26
CA GLY A 59 10.74 -20.95 -16.41
C GLY A 59 9.42 -21.10 -17.16
N GLN A 60 8.50 -21.98 -16.73
CA GLN A 60 7.20 -22.17 -17.37
C GLN A 60 6.05 -21.62 -16.52
N PRO A 61 5.02 -21.02 -17.15
CA PRO A 61 3.81 -20.61 -16.44
C PRO A 61 3.10 -21.77 -15.74
N THR A 62 2.58 -21.54 -14.53
CA THR A 62 1.79 -22.50 -13.76
C THR A 62 0.58 -21.84 -13.09
N GLU A 63 -0.48 -22.60 -12.86
CA GLU A 63 -1.68 -22.14 -12.15
C GLU A 63 -1.55 -22.35 -10.64
N VAL A 64 -1.95 -21.34 -9.88
CA VAL A 64 -2.13 -21.42 -8.44
C VAL A 64 -3.52 -20.90 -8.10
N THR A 65 -4.37 -21.79 -7.62
CA THR A 65 -5.76 -21.50 -7.26
C THR A 65 -5.92 -21.45 -5.75
N VAL A 66 -6.39 -20.32 -5.23
CA VAL A 66 -6.84 -20.20 -3.85
C VAL A 66 -8.32 -20.55 -3.79
N VAL A 67 -8.67 -21.44 -2.86
CA VAL A 67 -10.04 -21.82 -2.58
C VAL A 67 -10.42 -21.32 -1.19
N VAL A 68 -11.43 -20.45 -1.15
CA VAL A 68 -12.06 -19.92 0.06
C VAL A 68 -13.34 -20.71 0.30
N SER A 69 -13.52 -21.28 1.48
CA SER A 69 -14.70 -22.07 1.85
C SER A 69 -15.31 -21.64 3.17
N GLY A 70 -16.61 -21.89 3.33
CA GLY A 70 -17.35 -21.56 4.56
C GLY A 70 -18.12 -20.23 4.46
N LEU A 71 -18.31 -19.70 3.25
CA LEU A 71 -18.99 -18.41 3.02
C LEU A 71 -20.47 -18.43 3.40
N GLY A 72 -21.09 -19.61 3.48
CA GLY A 72 -22.48 -19.77 3.92
C GLY A 72 -22.67 -19.66 5.44
N GLU A 73 -21.57 -19.55 6.21
CA GLU A 73 -21.60 -19.51 7.66
C GLU A 73 -21.10 -18.15 8.19
N VAL A 74 -22.08 -17.34 8.63
CA VAL A 74 -22.00 -16.37 9.75
C VAL A 74 -21.80 -14.87 9.43
N HIS A 75 -21.36 -14.44 8.23
CA HIS A 75 -21.27 -13.00 7.92
C HIS A 75 -21.71 -12.66 6.49
N ASP A 76 -22.17 -11.42 6.29
CA ASP A 76 -22.45 -10.91 4.95
C ASP A 76 -21.14 -10.40 4.35
N HIS A 77 -20.57 -11.22 3.48
CA HIS A 77 -19.24 -11.04 2.90
C HIS A 77 -19.34 -10.39 1.51
N GLU A 78 -19.89 -9.18 1.43
CA GLU A 78 -20.12 -8.51 0.13
C GLU A 78 -18.82 -8.37 -0.68
N LEU A 79 -17.68 -8.14 0.00
CA LEU A 79 -16.36 -8.01 -0.60
C LEU A 79 -15.29 -8.78 0.19
N LEU A 80 -14.54 -9.63 -0.52
CA LEU A 80 -13.43 -10.42 0.00
C LEU A 80 -12.13 -9.97 -0.67
N GLY A 81 -11.15 -9.56 0.12
CA GLY A 81 -9.78 -9.35 -0.36
C GLY A 81 -8.96 -10.63 -0.20
N ILE A 82 -8.55 -11.24 -1.31
CA ILE A 82 -7.77 -12.50 -1.31
C ILE A 82 -6.33 -12.18 -1.69
N PHE A 83 -5.38 -12.68 -0.89
CA PHE A 83 -3.95 -12.57 -1.15
C PHE A 83 -3.35 -13.93 -1.47
N LEU A 84 -2.44 -13.93 -2.43
CA LEU A 84 -1.40 -14.94 -2.58
C LEU A 84 -0.08 -14.40 -2.03
N LEU A 85 0.59 -15.17 -1.18
CA LEU A 85 1.77 -14.74 -0.43
C LEU A 85 2.87 -15.81 -0.49
N SER A 86 4.14 -15.40 -0.34
CA SER A 86 5.32 -16.27 -0.21
C SER A 86 5.73 -16.52 1.24
N SER A 87 5.30 -15.65 2.17
CA SER A 87 5.58 -15.81 3.59
C SER A 87 4.47 -15.19 4.44
N THR A 88 4.59 -15.31 5.76
CA THR A 88 3.68 -14.68 6.73
C THR A 88 4.32 -13.49 7.45
N ASN A 89 5.45 -13.01 6.93
CA ASN A 89 6.27 -11.96 7.54
C ASN A 89 5.67 -10.55 7.43
N ALA A 90 4.49 -10.43 6.80
CA ALA A 90 3.70 -9.21 6.75
C ALA A 90 4.28 -8.05 5.92
N ASN A 91 5.52 -8.20 5.46
CA ASN A 91 6.28 -7.25 4.66
C ASN A 91 7.29 -8.05 3.83
N GLY A 92 7.39 -7.76 2.53
CA GLY A 92 8.17 -8.57 1.61
C GLY A 92 7.63 -10.00 1.54
N ASP A 93 6.31 -10.14 1.64
CA ASP A 93 5.61 -11.42 1.67
C ASP A 93 4.85 -11.72 0.37
N THR A 94 5.06 -10.91 -0.65
CA THR A 94 4.53 -11.15 -1.99
C THR A 94 5.28 -12.31 -2.69
N PRO A 95 4.66 -13.00 -3.66
CA PRO A 95 5.33 -14.00 -4.49
C PRO A 95 6.62 -13.46 -5.15
N LEU A 96 6.62 -12.18 -5.54
CA LEU A 96 7.79 -11.50 -6.12
C LEU A 96 9.00 -11.47 -5.19
N SER A 97 8.76 -11.39 -3.88
CA SER A 97 9.82 -11.37 -2.88
C SER A 97 10.53 -12.73 -2.74
N ASP A 98 9.91 -13.81 -3.22
CA ASP A 98 10.46 -15.16 -3.28
C ASP A 98 10.67 -15.63 -4.73
N GLY A 99 10.98 -14.71 -5.65
CA GLY A 99 11.41 -15.04 -7.01
C GLY A 99 10.31 -15.49 -7.98
N TRP A 100 9.03 -15.38 -7.61
CA TRP A 100 7.93 -15.59 -8.53
C TRP A 100 7.58 -14.31 -9.30
N GLU A 101 7.35 -14.45 -10.59
CA GLU A 101 6.67 -13.47 -11.41
C GLU A 101 5.18 -13.80 -11.49
N ILE A 102 4.32 -12.79 -11.30
CA ILE A 102 2.87 -12.92 -11.48
C ILE A 102 2.55 -12.49 -12.91
N LEU A 103 2.21 -13.46 -13.76
CA LEU A 103 1.87 -13.20 -15.17
C LEU A 103 0.41 -12.78 -15.35
N SER A 104 -0.47 -13.20 -14.43
CA SER A 104 -1.87 -12.83 -14.41
C SER A 104 -2.44 -13.03 -13.02
N ASP A 105 -3.19 -12.03 -12.54
CA ASP A 105 -4.03 -12.09 -11.35
C ASP A 105 -5.47 -12.50 -11.63
N GLY A 106 -5.76 -12.98 -12.84
CA GLY A 106 -7.12 -13.41 -13.20
C GLY A 106 -8.12 -12.28 -13.43
N HIS A 107 -7.78 -11.02 -13.12
CA HIS A 107 -8.59 -9.82 -13.35
C HIS A 107 -7.94 -8.82 -14.33
N GLY A 108 -6.88 -9.25 -15.02
CA GLY A 108 -6.23 -8.47 -16.07
C GLY A 108 -4.97 -7.75 -15.58
N GLY A 109 -4.68 -7.77 -14.28
CA GLY A 109 -3.46 -7.25 -13.71
C GLY A 109 -2.42 -8.34 -13.42
N THR A 110 -1.42 -7.96 -12.64
CA THR A 110 -0.30 -8.80 -12.19
C THR A 110 -0.10 -8.68 -10.68
N GLY A 111 -1.18 -8.39 -9.95
CA GLY A 111 -1.19 -8.25 -8.50
C GLY A 111 -1.21 -9.59 -7.76
N ASN A 112 -0.75 -9.59 -6.51
CA ASN A 112 -0.92 -10.73 -5.60
C ASN A 112 -2.18 -10.61 -4.74
N TYR A 113 -2.90 -9.49 -4.84
CA TYR A 113 -4.13 -9.19 -4.12
C TYR A 113 -5.25 -8.89 -5.11
N VAL A 114 -6.41 -9.48 -4.87
CA VAL A 114 -7.63 -9.30 -5.67
C VAL A 114 -8.85 -9.19 -4.78
N GLU A 115 -9.82 -8.39 -5.21
CA GLU A 115 -11.11 -8.25 -4.56
C GLU A 115 -12.16 -9.05 -5.31
N VAL A 116 -12.89 -9.88 -4.57
CA VAL A 116 -13.96 -10.72 -5.13
C VAL A 116 -15.25 -10.47 -4.36
N THR A 117 -16.32 -10.20 -5.09
CA THR A 117 -17.65 -10.04 -4.52
C THR A 117 -18.29 -11.41 -4.31
N SER A 118 -18.77 -11.68 -3.09
CA SER A 118 -19.57 -12.89 -2.83
C SER A 118 -21.05 -12.56 -2.97
N ASN A 119 -21.78 -13.35 -3.75
CA ASN A 119 -23.23 -13.16 -3.93
C ASN A 119 -24.06 -13.84 -2.83
N GLY A 120 -23.43 -14.38 -1.79
CA GLY A 120 -24.09 -15.07 -0.65
C GLY A 120 -24.72 -16.43 -0.99
N GLU A 121 -24.82 -16.81 -2.26
CA GLU A 121 -25.40 -18.09 -2.70
C GLU A 121 -24.40 -19.26 -2.74
N SER A 122 -23.10 -18.96 -2.91
CA SER A 122 -22.03 -19.94 -3.00
C SER A 122 -21.31 -20.13 -1.66
N ASN A 123 -21.12 -21.38 -1.23
CA ASN A 123 -20.37 -21.68 0.00
C ASN A 123 -18.84 -21.59 -0.17
N SER A 124 -18.36 -21.47 -1.41
CA SER A 124 -16.96 -21.36 -1.76
C SER A 124 -16.74 -20.43 -2.94
N ILE A 125 -15.56 -19.83 -2.98
CA ILE A 125 -15.05 -19.03 -4.09
C ILE A 125 -13.65 -19.54 -4.44
N GLU A 126 -13.35 -19.60 -5.73
CA GLU A 126 -12.05 -19.97 -6.25
C GLU A 126 -11.47 -18.79 -7.02
N HIS A 127 -10.18 -18.53 -6.85
CA HIS A 127 -9.47 -17.50 -7.60
C HIS A 127 -8.10 -18.03 -8.02
N THR A 128 -7.71 -17.79 -9.28
CA THR A 128 -6.51 -18.39 -9.88
C THR A 128 -5.54 -17.33 -10.37
N TRP A 129 -4.29 -17.44 -9.91
CA TRP A 129 -3.14 -16.74 -10.45
C TRP A 129 -2.38 -17.61 -11.46
N VAL A 130 -1.71 -16.96 -12.41
CA VAL A 130 -0.70 -17.60 -13.25
C VAL A 130 0.67 -17.05 -12.87
N LEU A 131 1.57 -17.94 -12.46
CA LEU A 131 2.91 -17.58 -11.97
C LEU A 131 4.01 -18.21 -12.82
N ARG A 132 5.21 -17.63 -12.75
CA ARG A 132 6.44 -18.19 -13.33
C ARG A 132 7.62 -17.96 -12.38
N THR A 133 8.59 -18.86 -12.36
CA THR A 133 9.84 -18.69 -11.58
C THR A 133 11.00 -19.33 -12.32
N ASP A 134 12.17 -18.68 -12.28
CA ASP A 134 13.42 -19.21 -12.83
C ASP A 134 14.26 -19.98 -11.79
N ASP A 135 13.83 -19.98 -10.53
CA ASP A 135 14.47 -20.74 -9.47
C ASP A 135 13.96 -22.18 -9.40
N LEU A 136 14.87 -23.10 -9.09
CA LEU A 136 14.57 -24.51 -8.82
C LEU A 136 14.37 -24.79 -7.33
N GLY A 137 13.62 -25.85 -7.03
CA GLY A 137 13.45 -26.37 -5.68
C GLY A 137 12.16 -25.93 -4.99
N PRO A 138 12.05 -26.18 -3.67
CA PRO A 138 10.84 -25.89 -2.92
C PRO A 138 10.68 -24.39 -2.67
N LYS A 139 9.46 -23.89 -2.87
CA LYS A 139 9.02 -22.53 -2.53
C LYS A 139 7.70 -22.60 -1.76
N ASN A 140 7.53 -21.75 -0.75
CA ASN A 140 6.31 -21.74 0.05
C ASN A 140 5.29 -20.77 -0.51
N MET A 141 4.01 -21.14 -0.38
CA MET A 141 2.88 -20.26 -0.67
C MET A 141 1.88 -20.27 0.48
N TYR A 142 1.27 -19.13 0.72
CA TYR A 142 0.21 -18.93 1.69
C TYR A 142 -0.93 -18.16 1.03
N ALA A 143 -2.15 -18.45 1.45
CA ALA A 143 -3.32 -17.67 1.10
C ALA A 143 -3.73 -16.86 2.34
N SER A 144 -4.07 -15.59 2.14
CA SER A 144 -4.69 -14.77 3.18
C SER A 144 -6.00 -14.18 2.68
N ILE A 145 -6.92 -13.92 3.59
CA ILE A 145 -8.21 -13.30 3.29
C ILE A 145 -8.53 -12.21 4.29
N HIS A 146 -8.94 -11.07 3.75
CA HIS A 146 -9.45 -9.92 4.51
C HIS A 146 -10.90 -9.67 4.10
N HIS A 147 -11.78 -9.43 5.06
CA HIS A 147 -13.16 -9.01 4.78
C HIS A 147 -13.78 -8.31 5.99
N GLY A 148 -14.81 -7.52 5.72
CA GLY A 148 -15.64 -6.93 6.77
C GLY A 148 -16.99 -7.64 6.83
N ASP A 149 -17.66 -7.51 7.97
CA ASP A 149 -19.08 -7.84 8.05
C ASP A 149 -19.90 -6.62 7.63
N SER A 150 -20.72 -6.75 6.59
CA SER A 150 -21.57 -5.66 6.11
C SER A 150 -22.86 -5.51 6.94
N ALA A 151 -23.19 -6.49 7.79
CA ALA A 151 -24.42 -6.51 8.58
C ALA A 151 -24.22 -7.08 10.01
N GLY A 152 -25.28 -7.15 10.82
CA GLY A 152 -25.24 -7.83 12.12
C GLY A 152 -24.50 -7.11 13.25
N SER A 153 -24.20 -7.84 14.33
CA SER A 153 -23.56 -7.30 15.54
C SER A 153 -22.07 -7.00 15.38
N SER A 154 -21.46 -7.56 14.34
CA SER A 154 -20.05 -7.37 13.95
C SER A 154 -19.91 -6.40 12.78
N GLN A 155 -20.97 -5.69 12.40
CA GLN A 155 -20.94 -4.74 11.27
C GLN A 155 -19.73 -3.79 11.37
N GLY A 156 -18.96 -3.71 10.28
CA GLY A 156 -17.76 -2.88 10.18
C GLY A 156 -16.53 -3.45 10.90
N GLN A 157 -16.64 -4.60 11.57
CA GLN A 157 -15.50 -5.29 12.16
C GLN A 157 -14.63 -5.91 11.07
N PRO A 158 -13.30 -5.74 11.16
CA PRO A 158 -12.38 -6.36 10.23
C PRO A 158 -12.08 -7.80 10.59
N PHE A 159 -12.06 -8.69 9.60
CA PHE A 159 -11.70 -10.08 9.75
C PHE A 159 -10.48 -10.44 8.91
N PHE A 160 -9.65 -11.32 9.47
CA PHE A 160 -8.41 -11.79 8.89
C PHE A 160 -8.33 -13.32 9.02
N GLY A 161 -7.85 -13.98 7.97
CA GLY A 161 -7.50 -15.40 7.98
C GLY A 161 -6.27 -15.67 7.13
N ILE A 162 -5.50 -16.67 7.52
CA ILE A 162 -4.34 -17.13 6.75
C ILE A 162 -4.31 -18.66 6.74
N SER A 163 -3.93 -19.24 5.61
CA SER A 163 -3.79 -20.67 5.45
C SER A 163 -2.53 -21.22 6.14
N GLU A 164 -2.42 -22.55 6.19
CA GLU A 164 -1.13 -23.19 6.34
C GLU A 164 -0.21 -22.92 5.14
N GLY A 165 1.07 -23.26 5.27
CA GLY A 165 2.04 -23.14 4.19
C GLY A 165 1.96 -24.32 3.22
N TYR A 166 1.88 -24.01 1.94
CA TYR A 166 1.90 -24.98 0.84
C TYR A 166 3.27 -24.93 0.14
N GLU A 167 4.01 -26.02 0.20
CA GLU A 167 5.29 -26.14 -0.50
C GLU A 167 5.05 -26.53 -1.96
N VAL A 168 5.49 -25.69 -2.89
CA VAL A 168 5.49 -25.92 -4.34
C VAL A 168 6.90 -26.29 -4.76
N ASN A 169 7.09 -27.50 -5.29
CA ASN A 169 8.40 -27.95 -5.73
C ASN A 169 8.61 -27.69 -7.22
N VAL A 170 9.53 -26.80 -7.55
CA VAL A 170 9.86 -26.43 -8.93
C VAL A 170 10.92 -27.38 -9.48
N ALA A 171 10.53 -28.14 -10.51
CA ALA A 171 11.35 -29.16 -11.14
C ALA A 171 12.06 -28.64 -12.41
N PRO A 172 13.20 -29.26 -12.79
CA PRO A 172 13.87 -28.95 -14.05
C PRO A 172 13.02 -29.40 -15.24
N LEU A 173 12.92 -28.56 -16.27
CA LEU A 173 12.14 -28.84 -17.45
C LEU A 173 12.70 -30.06 -18.22
N PRO A 174 11.84 -30.99 -18.73
CA PRO A 174 12.32 -32.11 -19.53
C PRO A 174 12.98 -31.65 -20.83
N GLU A 175 13.99 -32.39 -21.26
CA GLU A 175 14.68 -32.14 -22.52
C GLU A 175 13.69 -32.24 -23.70
N ASN A 176 13.80 -31.32 -24.66
CA ASN A 176 12.96 -31.25 -25.87
C ASN A 176 11.45 -31.14 -25.62
N ALA A 177 11.01 -30.85 -24.39
CA ALA A 177 9.59 -30.59 -24.14
C ALA A 177 9.14 -29.33 -24.90
N PRO A 178 8.05 -29.40 -25.68
CA PRO A 178 7.45 -28.24 -26.32
C PRO A 178 7.00 -27.25 -25.23
N ARG A 179 7.32 -25.97 -25.39
CA ARG A 179 7.17 -24.99 -24.31
C ARG A 179 6.94 -23.59 -24.83
N LEU A 180 6.43 -22.73 -23.95
CA LEU A 180 6.42 -21.29 -24.20
C LEU A 180 7.86 -20.77 -24.13
N SER A 181 8.17 -19.79 -24.99
CA SER A 181 9.43 -19.05 -24.91
C SER A 181 9.58 -18.40 -23.53
N ALA A 182 10.81 -18.32 -23.02
CA ALA A 182 11.10 -17.66 -21.75
C ALA A 182 10.66 -16.18 -21.74
N THR A 183 10.59 -15.54 -22.91
CA THR A 183 10.16 -14.14 -23.06
C THR A 183 8.67 -13.99 -23.35
N PHE A 184 7.89 -15.08 -23.28
CA PHE A 184 6.46 -15.01 -23.51
C PHE A 184 5.76 -14.29 -22.36
N GLU A 185 4.95 -13.29 -22.69
CA GLU A 185 4.07 -12.58 -21.76
C GLU A 185 2.64 -12.64 -22.29
N PRO A 186 1.67 -13.15 -21.52
CA PRO A 186 0.29 -13.24 -21.97
C PRO A 186 -0.36 -11.85 -21.96
N ALA A 187 -1.13 -11.55 -23.01
CA ALA A 187 -1.98 -10.36 -23.01
C ALA A 187 -3.16 -10.56 -22.04
N SER A 188 -3.26 -9.69 -21.03
CA SER A 188 -4.24 -9.78 -19.95
C SER A 188 -5.45 -8.86 -20.12
N ILE A 189 -5.35 -7.83 -20.98
CA ILE A 189 -6.39 -6.80 -21.16
C ILE A 189 -6.64 -6.55 -22.66
N ARG A 190 -7.90 -6.25 -22.99
CA ARG A 190 -8.32 -5.67 -24.28
C ARG A 190 -9.46 -4.67 -24.11
N GLU A 191 -9.68 -3.84 -25.12
CA GLU A 191 -10.84 -2.95 -25.17
C GLU A 191 -12.12 -3.69 -25.58
N VAL A 192 -13.25 -3.28 -25.01
CA VAL A 192 -14.59 -3.73 -25.45
C VAL A 192 -14.81 -3.36 -26.92
N GLY A 193 -15.39 -4.29 -27.68
CA GLY A 193 -15.66 -4.13 -29.11
C GLY A 193 -14.48 -4.49 -30.03
N VAL A 194 -13.31 -4.80 -29.48
CA VAL A 194 -12.09 -5.07 -30.25
C VAL A 194 -11.76 -6.57 -30.25
N SER A 195 -11.63 -7.15 -31.45
CA SER A 195 -11.01 -8.48 -31.61
C SER A 195 -9.50 -8.34 -31.50
N ILE A 196 -8.84 -9.27 -30.83
CA ILE A 196 -7.40 -9.22 -30.61
C ILE A 196 -6.71 -10.44 -31.20
N GLN A 197 -5.56 -10.20 -31.84
CA GLN A 197 -4.65 -11.26 -32.25
C GLN A 197 -3.67 -11.53 -31.12
N VAL A 198 -3.57 -12.78 -30.70
CA VAL A 198 -2.72 -13.21 -29.60
C VAL A 198 -1.53 -13.97 -30.18
N PRO A 199 -0.31 -13.38 -30.15
CA PRO A 199 0.90 -14.06 -30.57
C PRO A 199 1.34 -15.05 -29.49
N ILE A 200 1.75 -16.26 -29.88
CA ILE A 200 2.36 -17.26 -29.01
C ILE A 200 3.75 -17.57 -29.56
N GLN A 201 4.75 -17.38 -28.70
CA GLN A 201 6.15 -17.68 -28.99
C GLN A 201 6.55 -18.95 -28.25
N THR A 202 7.12 -19.91 -28.95
CA THR A 202 7.37 -21.26 -28.42
C THR A 202 8.81 -21.73 -28.65
N GLU A 203 9.17 -22.85 -28.03
CA GLU A 203 10.39 -23.61 -28.34
C GLU A 203 10.03 -25.09 -28.44
N HIS A 204 10.79 -25.84 -29.26
CA HIS A 204 10.58 -27.28 -29.50
C HIS A 204 9.13 -27.66 -29.89
N THR A 205 8.40 -26.76 -30.53
CA THR A 205 6.97 -26.94 -30.82
C THR A 205 6.72 -27.06 -32.31
N GLN A 206 6.03 -28.11 -32.71
CA GLN A 206 5.67 -28.43 -34.10
C GLN A 206 4.21 -28.08 -34.41
N SER A 207 3.34 -28.08 -33.40
CA SER A 207 1.93 -27.72 -33.54
C SER A 207 1.40 -27.11 -32.24
N VAL A 208 0.47 -26.16 -32.38
CA VAL A 208 -0.23 -25.53 -31.26
C VAL A 208 -1.73 -25.62 -31.50
N ASN A 209 -2.44 -26.18 -30.53
CA ASN A 209 -3.90 -26.14 -30.48
C ASN A 209 -4.30 -25.15 -29.38
N VAL A 210 -5.22 -24.24 -29.68
CA VAL A 210 -5.72 -23.26 -28.70
C VAL A 210 -7.20 -23.50 -28.47
N GLU A 211 -7.57 -23.55 -27.20
CA GLU A 211 -8.95 -23.53 -26.77
C GLU A 211 -9.20 -22.35 -25.83
N TRP A 212 -10.42 -21.86 -25.86
CA TRP A 212 -10.86 -20.72 -25.08
C TRP A 212 -12.29 -20.89 -24.60
N ARG A 213 -12.62 -20.25 -23.49
CA ARG A 213 -13.95 -20.24 -22.89
C ARG A 213 -14.34 -18.84 -22.44
N ALA A 214 -15.61 -18.51 -22.62
CA ALA A 214 -16.20 -17.29 -22.05
C ALA A 214 -16.70 -17.57 -20.62
N GLU A 215 -17.25 -16.55 -19.96
CA GLU A 215 -17.84 -16.66 -18.61
C GLU A 215 -18.96 -17.72 -18.49
N ASP A 216 -19.61 -18.08 -19.60
CA ASP A 216 -20.62 -19.14 -19.64
C ASP A 216 -20.03 -20.56 -19.55
N GLY A 217 -18.70 -20.69 -19.59
CA GLY A 217 -17.96 -21.94 -19.50
C GLY A 217 -17.97 -22.77 -20.79
N ALA A 218 -18.55 -22.27 -21.89
CA ALA A 218 -18.56 -22.99 -23.16
C ALA A 218 -17.16 -23.01 -23.77
N MET A 219 -16.63 -24.21 -24.00
CA MET A 219 -15.33 -24.43 -24.62
C MET A 219 -15.41 -24.28 -26.13
N MET A 220 -14.47 -23.52 -26.69
CA MET A 220 -14.35 -23.23 -28.13
C MET A 220 -12.91 -23.42 -28.57
N GLU A 221 -12.71 -23.89 -29.79
CA GLU A 221 -11.39 -23.95 -30.42
C GLU A 221 -11.09 -22.68 -31.21
N ALA A 222 -9.84 -22.23 -31.20
CA ALA A 222 -9.38 -21.14 -32.03
C ALA A 222 -8.57 -21.67 -33.22
N THR A 223 -8.75 -21.05 -34.39
CA THR A 223 -7.88 -21.32 -35.54
C THR A 223 -6.51 -20.68 -35.31
N VAL A 224 -5.47 -21.52 -35.22
CA VAL A 224 -4.09 -21.10 -35.04
C VAL A 224 -3.38 -21.06 -36.39
N ASN A 225 -2.75 -19.94 -36.71
CA ASN A 225 -1.92 -19.77 -37.90
C ASN A 225 -0.46 -19.68 -37.47
N THR A 226 0.46 -20.19 -38.30
CA THR A 226 1.90 -19.98 -38.14
C THR A 226 2.33 -18.71 -38.86
N THR A 227 3.13 -17.86 -38.19
CA THR A 227 3.71 -16.64 -38.79
C THR A 227 5.20 -16.77 -39.04
N GLY A 228 5.84 -17.80 -38.50
CA GLY A 228 7.27 -18.05 -38.54
C GLY A 228 7.62 -19.35 -37.82
N GLU A 229 8.91 -19.66 -37.73
CA GLU A 229 9.39 -20.81 -36.95
C GLU A 229 9.13 -20.58 -35.46
N ASN A 230 8.38 -21.48 -34.82
CA ASN A 230 7.93 -21.38 -33.42
C ASN A 230 7.05 -20.16 -33.07
N GLU A 231 6.54 -19.44 -34.09
CA GLU A 231 5.64 -18.31 -33.91
C GLU A 231 4.22 -18.66 -34.36
N TRP A 232 3.26 -18.46 -33.49
CA TRP A 232 1.86 -18.80 -33.69
C TRP A 232 0.97 -17.60 -33.41
N LEU A 233 -0.18 -17.54 -34.10
CA LEU A 233 -1.12 -16.46 -33.98
C LEU A 233 -2.54 -17.00 -34.03
N PHE A 234 -3.35 -16.65 -33.03
CA PHE A 234 -4.79 -16.91 -33.04
C PHE A 234 -5.56 -15.64 -32.74
N THR A 235 -6.87 -15.65 -32.96
CA THR A 235 -7.73 -14.48 -32.73
C THR A 235 -8.80 -14.80 -31.71
N LEU A 236 -8.93 -13.93 -30.70
CA LEU A 236 -10.07 -13.94 -29.79
C LEU A 236 -11.12 -12.93 -30.29
N PRO A 237 -12.40 -13.33 -30.40
CA PRO A 237 -13.47 -12.47 -30.91
C PRO A 237 -13.74 -11.32 -29.95
N ALA A 238 -14.23 -10.19 -30.46
CA ALA A 238 -14.56 -9.02 -29.66
C ALA A 238 -15.62 -9.32 -28.58
N SER A 239 -15.43 -8.80 -27.37
CA SER A 239 -16.49 -8.76 -26.36
C SER A 239 -17.41 -7.57 -26.61
N LEU A 240 -18.73 -7.75 -26.48
CA LEU A 240 -19.72 -6.68 -26.66
C LEU A 240 -19.96 -5.83 -25.39
N LYS A 241 -19.51 -6.32 -24.24
CA LYS A 241 -19.60 -5.70 -22.93
C LYS A 241 -18.34 -6.05 -22.12
N PRO A 242 -18.06 -5.38 -20.99
CA PRO A 242 -17.03 -5.84 -20.08
C PRO A 242 -17.25 -7.31 -19.71
N SER A 243 -16.19 -8.12 -19.85
CA SER A 243 -16.24 -9.56 -19.62
C SER A 243 -14.83 -10.14 -19.54
N SER A 244 -14.70 -11.35 -19.01
CA SER A 244 -13.48 -12.15 -19.09
C SER A 244 -13.60 -13.29 -20.11
N VAL A 245 -12.47 -13.64 -20.73
CA VAL A 245 -12.29 -14.85 -21.53
C VAL A 245 -11.02 -15.53 -21.04
N GLN A 246 -11.05 -16.86 -20.93
CA GLN A 246 -9.87 -17.63 -20.61
C GLN A 246 -9.46 -18.45 -21.82
N TRP A 247 -8.16 -18.60 -22.05
CA TRP A 247 -7.62 -19.43 -23.13
C TRP A 247 -6.42 -20.21 -22.65
N ARG A 248 -6.16 -21.36 -23.26
CA ARG A 248 -4.94 -22.14 -23.06
C ARG A 248 -4.50 -22.81 -24.35
N ALA A 249 -3.23 -23.19 -24.39
CA ALA A 249 -2.64 -23.87 -25.53
C ALA A 249 -2.16 -25.27 -25.14
N THR A 250 -2.35 -26.22 -26.04
CA THR A 250 -1.65 -27.52 -26.02
C THR A 250 -0.52 -27.46 -27.05
N LEU A 251 0.70 -27.60 -26.56
CA LEU A 251 1.94 -27.54 -27.32
C LEU A 251 2.41 -28.96 -27.63
N ILE A 252 2.60 -29.25 -28.91
CA ILE A 252 2.95 -30.58 -29.41
C ILE A 252 4.29 -30.48 -30.13
N GLY A 253 5.22 -31.39 -29.81
CA GLY A 253 6.55 -31.45 -30.37
C GLY A 253 7.13 -32.86 -30.31
N GLU A 254 8.46 -32.98 -30.30
CA GLU A 254 9.14 -34.27 -30.17
C GLU A 254 9.11 -34.83 -28.74
N GLY A 255 9.13 -33.94 -27.75
CA GLY A 255 9.01 -34.28 -26.33
C GLY A 255 7.56 -34.53 -25.88
N PRO A 256 7.36 -34.76 -24.56
CA PRO A 256 6.03 -34.95 -24.00
C PRO A 256 5.17 -33.68 -24.16
N GLU A 257 3.96 -33.83 -24.67
CA GLU A 257 2.99 -32.74 -24.85
C GLU A 257 2.84 -31.91 -23.57
N GLN A 258 2.77 -30.59 -23.72
CA GLN A 258 2.57 -29.65 -22.61
C GLN A 258 1.27 -28.87 -22.81
N THR A 259 0.51 -28.68 -21.74
CA THR A 259 -0.65 -27.79 -21.73
C THR A 259 -0.32 -26.58 -20.87
N THR A 260 -0.54 -25.38 -21.41
CA THR A 260 -0.34 -24.14 -20.65
C THR A 260 -1.43 -23.98 -19.58
N PRO A 261 -1.20 -23.12 -18.58
CA PRO A 261 -2.27 -22.53 -17.79
C PRO A 261 -3.39 -21.92 -18.64
N TRP A 262 -4.54 -21.73 -18.01
CA TRP A 262 -5.56 -20.80 -18.45
C TRP A 262 -5.08 -19.37 -18.24
N PHE A 263 -4.81 -18.67 -19.32
CA PHE A 263 -4.56 -17.24 -19.32
C PHE A 263 -5.88 -16.50 -19.39
N THR A 264 -6.10 -15.55 -18.47
CA THR A 264 -7.28 -14.70 -18.49
C THR A 264 -7.02 -13.44 -19.31
N MET A 265 -7.99 -13.09 -20.14
CA MET A 265 -8.05 -11.83 -20.87
C MET A 265 -9.33 -11.09 -20.51
N VAL A 266 -9.18 -9.90 -19.95
CA VAL A 266 -10.29 -9.04 -19.54
C VAL A 266 -10.58 -8.02 -20.62
N ALA A 267 -11.84 -7.98 -21.06
CA ALA A 267 -12.36 -6.88 -21.86
C ALA A 267 -12.88 -5.78 -20.94
N GLN A 268 -12.28 -4.60 -21.03
CA GLN A 268 -12.69 -3.44 -20.25
C GLN A 268 -12.97 -2.24 -21.16
N THR A 269 -13.84 -1.35 -20.71
CA THR A 269 -14.04 -0.07 -21.38
C THR A 269 -12.76 0.74 -21.17
N ALA A 270 -12.28 1.43 -22.22
CA ALA A 270 -11.17 2.35 -22.07
C ALA A 270 -11.48 3.33 -20.93
N PRO A 271 -10.62 3.45 -19.90
CA PRO A 271 -10.86 4.40 -18.83
C PRO A 271 -10.91 5.80 -19.43
N GLU A 272 -11.97 6.54 -19.13
CA GLU A 272 -12.11 7.94 -19.53
C GLU A 272 -10.97 8.74 -18.86
N GLU A 273 -10.29 9.62 -19.60
CA GLU A 273 -9.25 10.48 -19.00
C GLU A 273 -9.89 11.30 -17.87
N VAL A 274 -9.53 10.98 -16.63
CA VAL A 274 -10.03 11.70 -15.47
C VAL A 274 -9.43 13.10 -15.48
N ASP A 275 -10.26 14.12 -15.66
CA ASP A 275 -9.85 15.51 -15.49
C ASP A 275 -9.40 15.72 -14.04
N SER A 276 -8.09 15.96 -13.87
CA SER A 276 -7.45 16.13 -12.57
C SER A 276 -7.60 17.54 -12.01
N GLY A 277 -8.13 18.49 -12.80
CA GLY A 277 -8.36 19.88 -12.40
C GLY A 277 -9.17 20.05 -11.10
N PRO A 278 -10.31 19.37 -10.93
CA PRO A 278 -11.12 19.43 -9.70
C PRO A 278 -10.37 18.93 -8.45
N ILE A 279 -9.57 17.87 -8.57
CA ILE A 279 -8.81 17.30 -7.44
C ILE A 279 -7.72 18.27 -6.98
N TYR A 280 -6.99 18.87 -7.93
CA TYR A 280 -5.98 19.89 -7.60
C TYR A 280 -6.61 21.13 -6.97
N LEU A 281 -7.78 21.57 -7.45
CA LEU A 281 -8.48 22.72 -6.90
C LEU A 281 -8.99 22.45 -5.48
N GLN A 282 -9.48 21.25 -5.21
CA GLN A 282 -9.88 20.81 -3.87
C GLN A 282 -8.67 20.72 -2.92
N GLY A 283 -7.54 20.18 -3.38
CA GLY A 283 -6.29 20.14 -2.61
C GLY A 283 -5.77 21.54 -2.27
N LEU A 284 -5.81 22.47 -3.23
CA LEU A 284 -5.45 23.87 -3.02
C LEU A 284 -6.38 24.56 -2.01
N ALA A 285 -7.69 24.34 -2.11
CA ALA A 285 -8.66 24.88 -1.16
C ALA A 285 -8.41 24.38 0.27
N MET A 286 -8.07 23.10 0.43
CA MET A 286 -7.71 22.52 1.72
C MET A 286 -6.42 23.15 2.28
N ALA A 287 -5.39 23.32 1.45
CA ALA A 287 -4.15 23.97 1.86
C ALA A 287 -4.37 25.41 2.33
N LEU A 288 -5.21 26.18 1.63
CA LEU A 288 -5.56 27.55 2.01
C LEU A 288 -6.38 27.60 3.30
N LEU A 289 -7.28 26.65 3.51
CA LEU A 289 -8.06 26.53 4.75
C LEU A 289 -7.14 26.23 5.94
N LEU A 290 -6.25 25.25 5.80
CA LEU A 290 -5.28 24.89 6.86
C LEU A 290 -4.34 26.06 7.14
N PHE A 291 -3.84 26.74 6.11
CA PHE A 291 -3.03 27.95 6.27
C PHE A 291 -3.79 29.05 7.02
N GLY A 292 -5.03 29.32 6.63
CA GLY A 292 -5.90 30.28 7.31
C GLY A 292 -6.18 29.91 8.76
N ALA A 293 -6.36 28.62 9.05
CA ALA A 293 -6.53 28.11 10.41
C ALA A 293 -5.28 28.32 11.26
N VAL A 294 -4.09 28.02 10.73
CA VAL A 294 -2.80 28.28 11.40
C VAL A 294 -2.64 29.76 11.71
N VAL A 295 -2.91 30.64 10.75
CA VAL A 295 -2.83 32.11 10.95
C VAL A 295 -3.86 32.60 11.97
N ALA A 296 -5.08 32.05 11.96
CA ALA A 296 -6.12 32.39 12.93
C ALA A 296 -5.78 31.93 14.37
N LEU A 297 -5.07 30.81 14.51
CA LEU A 297 -4.55 30.31 15.78
C LEU A 297 -3.31 31.09 16.26
N GLN A 298 -2.54 31.65 15.33
CA GLN A 298 -1.41 32.55 15.61
C GLN A 298 -1.84 33.98 15.96
N LYS A 299 -3.14 34.31 15.98
CA LYS A 299 -3.57 35.62 16.49
C LYS A 299 -3.03 35.77 17.92
N PRO A 300 -2.17 36.77 18.19
CA PRO A 300 -1.79 37.06 19.56
C PRO A 300 -3.10 37.31 20.30
N GLN A 301 -3.35 36.57 21.38
CA GLN A 301 -4.40 36.95 22.31
C GLN A 301 -4.11 38.41 22.63
N HIS A 302 -4.97 39.31 22.17
CA HIS A 302 -4.91 40.70 22.57
C HIS A 302 -4.96 40.63 24.08
N ARG A 303 -3.81 40.88 24.73
CA ARG A 303 -3.67 40.95 26.17
C ARG A 303 -4.67 42.02 26.58
N LYS A 304 -5.89 41.60 26.95
CA LYS A 304 -6.68 42.40 27.88
C LYS A 304 -5.77 42.50 29.08
N GLU A 305 -5.40 43.72 29.43
CA GLU A 305 -4.68 43.97 30.66
C GLU A 305 -5.41 43.21 31.76
N ASP A 306 -4.76 42.16 32.24
CA ASP A 306 -5.23 41.41 33.37
C ASP A 306 -5.05 42.35 34.56
N PRO A 307 -6.13 42.81 35.22
CA PRO A 307 -6.03 43.71 36.36
C PRO A 307 -5.30 43.07 37.55
N THR A 308 -4.87 41.81 37.47
CA THR A 308 -4.03 41.15 38.47
C THR A 308 -2.53 41.29 38.22
N LYS A 309 -2.08 41.89 37.11
CA LYS A 309 -0.65 42.22 36.90
C LYS A 309 -0.19 43.49 37.65
N VAL A 310 -0.56 43.59 38.92
CA VAL A 310 -0.16 44.69 39.82
C VAL A 310 1.30 44.54 40.30
N TYR A 311 1.97 43.43 39.99
CA TYR A 311 3.35 43.14 40.43
C TYR A 311 4.35 42.91 39.28
N ASP A 312 4.07 43.42 38.08
CA ASP A 312 5.04 43.44 36.99
C ASP A 312 5.89 44.73 37.11
N ASN A 313 6.92 44.71 37.96
CA ASN A 313 7.81 45.86 38.21
C ASN A 313 8.83 46.12 37.10
N THR A 314 8.67 45.53 35.91
CA THR A 314 9.62 45.68 34.79
C THR A 314 9.74 47.15 34.35
N ALA A 315 8.64 47.93 34.41
CA ALA A 315 8.66 49.38 34.12
C ALA A 315 9.30 50.22 35.25
N HIS A 316 9.38 49.70 36.47
CA HIS A 316 10.10 50.37 37.58
C HIS A 316 11.62 50.17 37.49
N ILE A 317 12.08 49.13 36.79
CA ILE A 317 13.52 48.93 36.53
C ILE A 317 14.00 49.83 35.38
N GLU A 318 13.18 50.08 34.35
CA GLU A 318 13.54 51.00 33.26
C GLU A 318 13.48 52.48 33.67
N SER A 319 12.61 52.85 34.62
CA SER A 319 12.54 54.24 35.13
C SER A 319 13.55 54.56 36.25
N THR A 320 14.18 53.54 36.85
CA THR A 320 15.31 53.75 37.80
C THR A 320 16.66 53.84 37.08
N HIS A 321 16.73 53.48 35.79
CA HIS A 321 17.97 53.57 35.00
C HIS A 321 18.21 54.93 34.32
N VAL A 322 17.31 55.91 34.46
CA VAL A 322 17.41 57.22 33.78
C VAL A 322 17.56 58.39 34.75
N ALA A 323 17.71 58.12 36.05
CA ALA A 323 17.91 59.16 37.05
C ALA A 323 18.83 58.68 38.18
N ASP A 324 20.08 58.38 37.85
CA ASP A 324 21.24 58.77 38.66
C ASP A 324 22.56 58.35 37.99
N GLN A 325 23.51 59.30 37.96
CA GLN A 325 24.97 59.13 37.80
C GLN A 325 25.58 59.28 36.39
N GLU A 326 25.56 60.51 35.85
CA GLU A 326 26.85 61.19 35.62
C GLU A 326 27.35 61.70 36.99
N GLY A 327 27.76 60.76 37.84
CA GLY A 327 28.32 61.03 39.17
C GLY A 327 29.81 60.86 39.08
N ALA A 328 30.57 61.86 39.56
CA ALA A 328 32.03 61.77 39.63
C ALA A 328 32.44 60.43 40.30
N PRO A 329 33.52 59.79 39.83
CA PRO A 329 33.96 58.50 40.37
C PRO A 329 34.16 58.61 41.88
N ALA A 330 33.86 57.53 42.61
CA ALA A 330 33.98 57.49 44.06
C ALA A 330 35.37 57.97 44.51
N PRO A 331 35.49 58.77 45.59
CA PRO A 331 36.77 59.31 46.01
C PRO A 331 37.77 58.19 46.30
N LEU A 332 39.00 58.33 45.82
CA LEU A 332 40.05 57.35 46.06
C LEU A 332 40.40 57.30 47.56
N PRO A 333 40.69 56.11 48.13
CA PRO A 333 41.22 55.98 49.48
C PRO A 333 42.56 56.72 49.64
N GLU A 334 42.96 57.04 50.86
CA GLU A 334 44.21 57.78 51.15
C GLU A 334 45.50 57.09 50.60
N GLY A 335 45.43 55.81 50.20
CA GLY A 335 46.52 55.06 49.57
C GLY A 335 46.43 54.86 48.04
N GLY A 336 45.42 55.44 47.37
CA GLY A 336 45.13 55.20 45.96
C GLY A 336 44.25 53.97 45.72
N LEU A 337 44.24 53.46 44.48
CA LEU A 337 43.44 52.29 44.10
C LEU A 337 43.87 51.04 44.88
N PRO A 338 42.92 50.17 45.30
CA PRO A 338 43.25 48.90 45.93
C PRO A 338 44.14 48.00 45.03
N PRO A 339 44.99 47.13 45.61
CA PRO A 339 45.84 46.24 44.81
C PRO A 339 45.03 45.38 43.84
N GLY A 340 45.37 45.46 42.55
CA GLY A 340 44.69 44.70 41.48
C GLY A 340 43.48 45.40 40.86
N TRP A 341 43.13 46.61 41.30
CA TRP A 341 42.04 47.40 40.72
C TRP A 341 42.52 48.40 39.67
N THR A 342 41.78 48.49 38.58
CA THR A 342 41.97 49.50 37.53
C THR A 342 41.09 50.73 37.76
N GLU A 343 41.43 51.87 37.16
CA GLU A 343 40.64 53.11 37.23
C GLU A 343 39.21 52.92 36.71
N GLU A 344 39.05 52.13 35.65
CA GLU A 344 37.75 51.83 35.07
C GLU A 344 36.90 50.98 36.02
N GLN A 345 37.47 49.94 36.63
CA GLN A 345 36.76 49.16 37.64
C GLN A 345 36.38 50.00 38.85
N TRP A 346 37.21 50.97 39.24
CA TRP A 346 36.90 51.88 40.34
C TRP A 346 35.78 52.86 40.01
N ALA A 347 35.74 53.39 38.79
CA ALA A 347 34.67 54.28 38.35
C ALA A 347 33.30 53.62 38.45
N TRP A 348 33.23 52.31 38.16
CA TRP A 348 31.98 51.56 38.20
C TRP A 348 31.65 50.96 39.58
N TYR A 349 32.64 50.42 40.31
CA TYR A 349 32.40 49.62 41.51
C TYR A 349 33.07 50.16 42.79
N GLY A 350 33.74 51.32 42.73
CA GLY A 350 34.45 51.91 43.87
C GLY A 350 33.52 52.24 45.06
N HIS A 351 32.26 52.55 44.79
CA HIS A 351 31.27 52.80 45.83
C HIS A 351 30.92 51.52 46.62
N GLU A 352 30.88 50.35 45.96
CA GLU A 352 30.63 49.05 46.59
C GLU A 352 31.85 48.55 47.38
N TYR A 353 33.06 48.86 46.91
CA TYR A 353 34.29 48.60 47.65
C TYR A 353 34.31 49.38 48.98
N LEU A 354 33.97 50.68 48.96
CA LEU A 354 33.87 51.51 50.17
C LEU A 354 32.73 51.07 51.11
N ALA A 355 31.66 50.48 50.56
CA ALA A 355 30.58 49.89 51.34
C ALA A 355 30.93 48.53 51.98
N GLY A 356 32.12 47.99 51.71
CA GLY A 356 32.65 46.78 52.33
C GLY A 356 32.29 45.47 51.62
N THR A 357 31.62 45.52 50.46
CA THR A 357 31.16 44.33 49.73
C THR A 357 32.32 43.48 49.18
N TYR A 358 33.45 44.13 48.84
CA TYR A 358 34.65 43.48 48.29
C TYR A 358 35.86 43.55 49.22
N GLY A 359 35.69 44.08 50.44
CA GLY A 359 36.76 44.41 51.37
C GLY A 359 36.70 43.62 52.68
N SER A 360 36.34 42.34 52.64
CA SER A 360 36.42 41.47 53.82
C SER A 360 37.29 40.26 53.54
N ASP A 361 38.61 40.49 53.49
CA ASP A 361 39.62 39.49 53.86
C ASP A 361 40.98 40.19 54.05
N GLN A 362 41.20 40.78 55.23
CA GLN A 362 42.34 40.49 56.10
C GLN A 362 42.34 41.40 57.35
N GLN A 363 42.83 40.81 58.44
CA GLN A 363 42.93 41.31 59.82
C GLN A 363 43.51 42.71 60.01
#